data_AF-A0A0V8RUW4-F1
#
_entry.id   AF-A0A0V8RUW4-F1
#
_cell.length_a   1.000
_cell.length_b   1.000
_cell.length_c   1.000
_cell.angle_alpha   90.00
_cell.angle_beta   90.00
_cell.angle_gamma   90.00
#
_symmetry.space_group_name_H-M   'P 1'
#
loop_
_entity.id
_entity.type
_entity.pdbx_description
1 polymer ?
#
loop_
_entity_poly.entity_id
_entity_poly.type
_entity_poly.pdbx_seq_one_letter_code
_entity_poly.pdbx_strand_id
1 'polypeptide(L)'
;MIVEAHALCSALSQLDPATRRRLVEIALESGYAAKDLAEIMGVSPAAVSRYTHGSLSPGAQAVCRLITGVDPDTRVKLLAEAARRVWSMLESLLDALPDTMEKLALAEQIADKVSVMLAEATVGAGGGAPERPRQGHKRI
;
A
#
# COMPACT_ATOMS: atom_id res chain seq x y z
N MET A 1 -4.62 15.42 -8.31
CA MET A 1 -4.01 14.92 -7.06
C MET A 1 -4.95 14.83 -5.86
N ILE A 2 -6.04 15.61 -5.73
CA ILE A 2 -6.92 15.55 -4.53
C ILE A 2 -7.83 14.30 -4.50
N VAL A 3 -8.25 13.79 -5.67
CA VAL A 3 -9.21 12.67 -5.77
C VAL A 3 -8.62 11.33 -5.32
N GLU A 4 -7.34 11.08 -5.62
CA GLU A 4 -6.66 9.82 -5.29
C GLU A 4 -6.45 9.65 -3.78
N ALA A 5 -6.15 10.74 -3.07
CA ALA A 5 -5.98 10.71 -1.62
C ALA A 5 -7.27 10.32 -0.89
N HIS A 6 -8.43 10.77 -1.39
CA HIS A 6 -9.72 10.46 -0.77
C HIS A 6 -10.09 8.97 -0.94
N ALA A 7 -9.93 8.43 -2.16
CA ALA A 7 -10.20 7.02 -2.43
C ALA A 7 -9.30 6.09 -1.59
N LEU A 8 -8.01 6.42 -1.48
CA LEU A 8 -7.07 5.68 -0.65
C LEU A 8 -7.47 5.73 0.83
N CYS A 9 -7.74 6.90 1.40
CA CYS A 9 -8.15 7.00 2.81
C CYS A 9 -9.45 6.20 3.08
N SER A 10 -10.39 6.21 2.14
CA SER A 10 -11.63 5.44 2.23
C SER A 10 -11.35 3.93 2.25
N ALA A 11 -10.50 3.43 1.34
CA ALA A 11 -10.09 2.02 1.32
C ALA A 11 -9.40 1.61 2.63
N LEU A 12 -8.50 2.45 3.15
CA LEU A 12 -7.80 2.18 4.43
C LEU A 12 -8.73 2.14 5.64
N SER A 13 -9.92 2.77 5.56
CA SER A 13 -10.91 2.70 6.64
C SER A 13 -11.53 1.31 6.81
N GLN A 14 -11.53 0.52 5.74
CA GLN A 14 -12.07 -0.84 5.71
C GLN A 14 -11.09 -1.87 6.29
N LEU A 15 -9.81 -1.51 6.48
CA LEU A 15 -8.82 -2.41 7.05
C LEU A 15 -9.13 -2.69 8.53
N ASP A 16 -8.87 -3.91 8.97
CA ASP A 16 -9.01 -4.25 10.38
C ASP A 16 -7.94 -3.55 11.24
N PRO A 17 -8.17 -3.41 12.56
CA PRO A 17 -7.22 -2.73 13.45
C PRO A 17 -5.83 -3.38 13.52
N ALA A 18 -5.71 -4.70 13.35
CA ALA A 18 -4.42 -5.38 13.36
C ALA A 18 -3.61 -5.02 12.11
N THR A 19 -4.26 -5.01 10.95
CA THR A 19 -3.62 -4.59 9.69
C THR A 19 -3.16 -3.14 9.78
N ARG A 20 -3.99 -2.24 10.32
CA ARG A 20 -3.58 -0.84 10.50
C ARG A 20 -2.38 -0.68 11.45
N ARG A 21 -2.25 -1.50 12.49
CA ARG A 21 -1.05 -1.55 13.35
C ARG A 21 0.17 -2.04 12.57
N ARG A 22 0.01 -3.11 11.78
CA ARG A 22 1.09 -3.67 10.97
C ARG A 22 1.69 -2.64 10.00
N LEU A 23 0.88 -1.75 9.45
CA LEU A 23 1.36 -0.66 8.61
C LEU A 23 2.27 0.32 9.38
N VAL A 24 1.97 0.60 10.64
CA VAL A 24 2.86 1.44 11.48
C VAL A 24 4.18 0.71 11.76
N GLU A 25 4.13 -0.59 12.02
CA GLU A 25 5.33 -1.42 12.24
C GLU A 25 6.24 -1.44 11.00
N ILE A 26 5.69 -1.61 9.80
CA ILE A 26 6.47 -1.60 8.56
C ILE A 26 7.20 -0.26 8.34
N ALA A 27 6.57 0.86 8.73
CA ALA A 27 7.21 2.16 8.65
C ALA A 27 8.40 2.27 9.64
N LEU A 28 8.25 1.75 10.86
CA LEU A 28 9.35 1.66 11.83
C LEU A 28 10.46 0.73 11.33
N GLU A 29 10.12 -0.44 10.79
CA GLU A 29 11.05 -1.40 10.17
C GLU A 29 11.79 -0.80 8.97
N SER A 30 11.20 0.20 8.31
CA SER A 30 11.82 0.95 7.20
C SER A 30 12.73 2.09 7.66
N GLY A 31 12.95 2.24 8.97
CA GLY A 31 13.95 3.16 9.54
C GLY A 31 13.39 4.47 10.08
N TYR A 32 12.07 4.66 10.09
CA TYR A 32 11.47 5.85 10.70
C TYR A 32 11.56 5.80 12.23
N ALA A 33 11.90 6.93 12.86
CA ALA A 33 11.78 7.03 14.31
C ALA A 33 10.30 7.21 14.72
N ALA A 34 9.94 6.71 15.90
CA ALA A 34 8.57 6.82 16.42
C ALA A 34 8.09 8.28 16.55
N LYS A 35 9.01 9.21 16.82
CA LYS A 35 8.70 10.65 16.87
C LYS A 35 8.28 11.19 15.51
N ASP A 36 9.00 10.81 14.45
CA ASP A 36 8.73 11.28 13.09
C ASP A 36 7.40 10.72 12.59
N LEU A 37 7.11 9.44 12.89
CA LEU A 37 5.81 8.85 12.59
C LEU A 37 4.67 9.55 13.33
N ALA A 38 4.87 9.93 14.59
CA ALA A 38 3.87 10.66 15.36
C ALA A 38 3.53 12.01 14.71
N GLU A 39 4.56 12.74 14.25
CA GLU A 39 4.41 14.00 13.54
C GLU A 39 3.66 13.80 12.21
N ILE A 40 4.09 12.86 11.38
CA ILE A 40 3.45 12.53 10.10
C ILE A 40 1.97 12.15 10.31
N MET A 41 1.69 11.29 11.29
CA MET A 41 0.35 10.80 11.58
C MET A 41 -0.53 11.85 12.30
N GLY A 42 0.07 12.91 12.83
CA GLY A 42 -0.62 13.91 13.66
C GLY A 42 -1.14 13.34 14.97
N VAL A 43 -0.35 12.50 15.64
CA VAL A 43 -0.66 11.87 16.93
C VAL A 43 0.47 12.12 17.94
N SER A 44 0.27 11.73 19.20
CA SER A 44 1.36 11.82 20.19
C SER A 44 2.39 10.69 20.02
N PRO A 45 3.68 10.89 20.37
CA PRO A 45 4.68 9.83 20.36
C PRO A 45 4.30 8.62 21.23
N ALA A 46 3.59 8.86 22.34
CA ALA A 46 3.05 7.80 23.18
C ALA A 46 2.01 6.94 22.45
N ALA A 47 1.22 7.52 21.53
CA ALA A 47 0.26 6.77 20.73
C ALA A 47 0.96 5.77 19.79
N VAL A 48 2.06 6.18 19.14
CA VAL A 48 2.87 5.32 18.26
C VAL A 48 3.41 4.12 19.03
N SER A 49 3.96 4.35 20.23
CA SER A 49 4.39 3.24 21.11
C SER A 49 3.22 2.33 21.49
N ARG A 50 2.04 2.87 21.78
CA ARG A 50 0.87 2.05 22.11
C ARG A 50 0.35 1.22 20.92
N TYR A 51 0.54 1.70 19.68
CA TYR A 51 0.22 0.94 18.47
C TYR A 51 1.07 -0.32 18.35
N THR A 52 2.39 -0.20 18.53
CA THR A 52 3.33 -1.34 18.41
C THR A 52 3.16 -2.37 19.52
N HIS A 53 2.76 -1.94 20.72
CA HIS A 53 2.44 -2.86 21.83
C HIS A 53 0.99 -3.37 21.79
N GLY A 54 0.19 -2.95 20.81
CA GLY A 54 -1.18 -3.41 20.62
C GLY A 54 -2.21 -2.94 21.64
N SER A 55 -1.85 -2.00 22.52
CA SER A 55 -2.77 -1.41 23.51
C SER A 55 -3.65 -0.29 22.96
N LEU A 56 -3.39 0.12 21.71
CA LEU A 56 -4.17 1.08 20.96
C LEU A 56 -4.11 0.68 19.48
N SER A 57 -5.16 0.97 18.71
CA SER A 57 -5.13 0.80 17.25
C SER A 57 -5.12 2.16 16.55
N PRO A 58 -4.32 2.35 15.50
CA PRO A 58 -4.31 3.58 14.75
C PRO A 58 -5.62 3.73 13.97
N GLY A 59 -6.16 4.95 13.99
CA GLY A 59 -7.34 5.30 13.20
C GLY A 59 -7.02 5.37 11.70
N ALA A 60 -8.03 5.18 10.86
CA ALA A 60 -7.89 5.20 9.41
C ALA A 60 -7.24 6.51 8.89
N GLN A 61 -7.65 7.66 9.46
CA GLN A 61 -7.10 8.95 9.06
C GLN A 61 -5.60 9.07 9.40
N ALA A 62 -5.16 8.56 10.56
CA ALA A 62 -3.76 8.59 10.95
C ALA A 62 -2.90 7.72 10.02
N VAL A 63 -3.38 6.53 9.65
CA VAL A 63 -2.73 5.65 8.67
C VAL A 63 -2.71 6.26 7.28
N CYS A 64 -3.78 6.96 6.87
CA CYS A 64 -3.78 7.65 5.58
C CYS A 64 -2.68 8.71 5.52
N ARG A 65 -2.55 9.53 6.58
CA ARG A 65 -1.46 10.52 6.68
C ARG A 65 -0.09 9.86 6.65
N LEU A 66 0.09 8.74 7.35
CA LEU A 66 1.32 7.93 7.29
C LEU A 66 1.69 7.60 5.85
N ILE A 67 0.80 6.94 5.12
CA ILE A 67 1.08 6.48 3.75
C ILE A 67 1.39 7.65 2.81
N THR A 68 0.68 8.77 2.95
CA THR A 68 0.91 9.96 2.12
C THR A 68 2.16 10.76 2.51
N GLY A 69 2.63 10.64 3.76
CA GLY A 69 3.72 11.44 4.32
C GLY A 69 5.08 10.74 4.35
N VAL A 70 5.12 9.42 4.17
CA VAL A 70 6.40 8.68 4.03
C VAL A 70 6.97 8.77 2.62
N ASP A 71 8.25 8.41 2.50
CA ASP A 71 8.98 8.33 1.25
C ASP A 71 8.36 7.30 0.27
N PRO A 72 8.63 7.41 -1.04
CA PRO A 72 8.04 6.53 -2.04
C PRO A 72 8.28 5.04 -1.83
N ASP A 73 9.47 4.63 -1.37
CA ASP A 73 9.81 3.22 -1.22
C ASP A 73 9.05 2.60 -0.04
N THR A 74 9.00 3.31 1.09
CA THR A 74 8.20 2.91 2.25
C THR A 74 6.72 2.90 1.89
N ARG A 75 6.23 3.91 1.15
CA ARG A 75 4.83 3.97 0.69
C ARG A 75 4.44 2.73 -0.11
N VAL A 76 5.29 2.28 -1.03
CA VAL A 76 5.04 1.07 -1.83
C VAL A 76 4.92 -0.16 -0.91
N LYS A 77 5.81 -0.31 0.07
CA LYS A 77 5.73 -1.43 1.04
C LYS A 77 4.43 -1.43 1.83
N LEU A 78 4.01 -0.26 2.31
CA LEU A 78 2.76 -0.10 3.06
C LEU A 78 1.53 -0.45 2.21
N LEU A 79 1.47 0.08 0.98
CA LEU A 79 0.36 -0.20 0.05
C LEU A 79 0.32 -1.68 -0.34
N ALA A 80 1.49 -2.29 -0.58
CA ALA A 80 1.58 -3.71 -0.90
C ALA A 80 1.11 -4.60 0.26
N GLU A 81 1.41 -4.24 1.51
CA GLU A 81 0.90 -4.95 2.69
C GLU A 81 -0.62 -4.84 2.79
N ALA A 82 -1.17 -3.62 2.66
CA ALA A 82 -2.61 -3.39 2.69
C ALA A 82 -3.32 -4.19 1.58
N ALA A 83 -2.79 -4.18 0.36
CA ALA A 83 -3.33 -4.93 -0.76
C ALA A 83 -3.30 -6.45 -0.52
N ARG A 84 -2.18 -6.99 -0.01
CA ARG A 84 -2.05 -8.42 0.34
C ARG A 84 -3.09 -8.84 1.38
N ARG A 85 -3.35 -8.00 2.38
CA ARG A 85 -4.39 -8.30 3.36
C ARG A 85 -5.78 -8.31 2.74
N VAL A 86 -6.11 -7.30 1.94
CA VAL A 86 -7.40 -7.21 1.24
C VAL A 86 -7.62 -8.42 0.35
N TRP A 87 -6.59 -8.84 -0.39
CA TRP A 87 -6.64 -10.04 -1.22
C TRP A 87 -6.94 -11.30 -0.40
N SER A 88 -6.22 -11.53 0.71
CA SER A 88 -6.47 -12.67 1.58
C SER A 88 -7.90 -12.70 2.15
N MET A 89 -8.48 -11.54 2.46
CA MET A 89 -9.89 -11.46 2.87
C MET A 89 -10.83 -11.80 1.72
N LEU A 90 -10.55 -11.31 0.50
CA LEU A 90 -11.34 -11.61 -0.69
C LEU A 90 -11.31 -13.10 -1.03
N GLU A 91 -10.14 -13.74 -1.00
CA GLU A 91 -9.99 -15.19 -1.19
C GLU A 91 -10.85 -15.97 -0.19
N SER A 92 -10.77 -15.61 1.10
CA SER A 92 -11.57 -16.25 2.14
C SER A 92 -13.08 -16.10 1.91
N LEU A 93 -13.52 -14.96 1.38
CA LEU A 93 -14.93 -14.73 1.04
C LEU A 93 -15.35 -15.54 -0.19
N LEU A 94 -14.53 -15.57 -1.24
CA LEU A 94 -14.79 -16.37 -2.44
C LEU A 94 -14.89 -17.87 -2.12
N ASP A 95 -14.02 -18.37 -1.24
CA ASP A 95 -14.04 -19.76 -0.79
C ASP A 95 -15.30 -20.09 0.02
N ALA A 96 -15.81 -19.12 0.78
CA ALA A 96 -17.04 -19.29 1.56
C ALA A 96 -18.32 -19.21 0.70
N LEU A 97 -18.24 -18.73 -0.54
CA LEU A 97 -19.41 -18.68 -1.43
C LEU A 97 -19.74 -20.08 -1.98
N PRO A 98 -21.04 -20.45 -2.02
CA PRO A 98 -21.48 -21.68 -2.68
C PRO A 98 -21.15 -21.64 -4.18
N ASP A 99 -21.03 -22.81 -4.79
CA ASP A 99 -20.74 -22.93 -6.22
C ASP A 99 -21.98 -22.58 -7.05
N THR A 100 -22.12 -21.28 -7.33
CA THR A 100 -23.20 -20.70 -8.13
C THR A 100 -22.65 -19.93 -9.32
N MET A 101 -23.53 -19.58 -10.26
CA MET A 101 -23.16 -18.77 -11.42
C MET A 101 -22.68 -17.37 -11.01
N GLU A 102 -23.18 -16.82 -9.90
CA GLU A 102 -22.75 -15.53 -9.37
C GLU A 102 -21.30 -15.56 -8.86
N LYS A 103 -20.87 -16.65 -8.22
CA LYS A 103 -19.47 -16.84 -7.80
C LYS A 103 -18.54 -16.88 -9.02
N LEU A 104 -18.94 -17.62 -10.07
CA LEU A 104 -18.18 -17.69 -11.32
C LEU A 104 -18.07 -16.31 -11.99
N ALA A 105 -19.18 -15.60 -12.14
CA ALA A 105 -19.22 -14.27 -12.74
C ALA A 105 -18.39 -13.24 -11.94
N LEU A 106 -18.35 -13.35 -10.62
CA LEU A 106 -17.49 -12.51 -9.77
C LEU A 106 -16.01 -12.85 -9.97
N ALA A 107 -15.66 -14.14 -10.03
CA ALA A 107 -14.29 -14.58 -10.27
C ALA A 107 -13.78 -14.11 -11.66
N GLU A 108 -14.61 -14.18 -12.70
CA GLU A 108 -14.30 -13.66 -14.03
C GLU A 108 -14.02 -12.14 -14.00
N GLN A 109 -14.88 -11.36 -13.34
CA GLN A 109 -14.66 -9.90 -13.21
C GLN A 109 -13.33 -9.56 -12.51
N ILE A 110 -12.96 -10.33 -11.48
CA ILE A 110 -11.69 -10.18 -10.78
C ILE A 110 -10.53 -10.53 -11.72
N ALA A 111 -10.62 -11.65 -12.42
CA ALA A 111 -9.59 -12.11 -13.36
C ALA A 111 -9.36 -11.11 -14.50
N ASP A 112 -10.42 -10.54 -15.06
CA ASP A 112 -10.35 -9.49 -16.08
C ASP A 112 -9.61 -8.26 -15.55
N LYS A 113 -9.95 -7.82 -14.33
CA LYS A 113 -9.31 -6.63 -13.74
C LYS A 113 -7.82 -6.85 -13.48
N VAL A 114 -7.45 -8.03 -12.97
CA VAL A 114 -6.03 -8.41 -12.76
C VAL A 114 -5.29 -8.47 -14.10
N SER A 115 -5.92 -9.03 -15.14
CA SER A 115 -5.33 -9.12 -16.48
C SER A 115 -5.01 -7.74 -17.06
N VAL A 116 -5.91 -6.76 -16.91
CA VAL A 116 -5.66 -5.37 -17.32
C VAL A 116 -4.46 -4.78 -16.56
N MET A 117 -4.41 -4.96 -15.23
CA MET A 117 -3.31 -4.44 -14.41
C MET A 117 -1.94 -5.02 -14.80
N LEU A 118 -1.88 -6.32 -15.14
CA LEU A 118 -0.66 -6.97 -15.61
C LEU A 118 -0.23 -6.45 -16.98
N ALA A 119 -1.17 -6.21 -17.89
CA ALA A 119 -0.88 -5.62 -19.18
C ALA A 119 -0.28 -4.20 -19.04
N GLU A 120 -0.85 -3.36 -18.18
CA GLU A 120 -0.33 -2.02 -17.91
C GLU A 120 1.09 -2.04 -17.30
N ALA A 121 1.34 -2.95 -16.37
CA ALA A 121 2.65 -3.09 -15.72
C ALA A 121 3.76 -3.52 -16.69
N THR A 122 3.45 -4.41 -17.65
CA THR A 122 4.42 -4.89 -18.64
C THR A 122 4.78 -3.83 -19.67
N VAL A 123 3.84 -2.95 -20.05
CA VAL A 123 4.11 -1.82 -20.97
C VAL A 123 4.98 -0.75 -20.30
N GLY A 124 4.75 -0.45 -19.02
CA GLY A 124 5.55 0.54 -18.27
C GLY A 124 7.00 0.13 -18.01
N ALA A 125 7.28 -1.17 -17.88
CA ALA A 125 8.62 -1.69 -17.61
C ALA A 125 9.56 -1.65 -18.84
N GLY A 126 9.04 -1.48 -20.06
CA GLY A 126 9.81 -1.48 -21.30
C GLY A 126 10.40 -0.13 -21.75
N GLY A 127 10.14 0.97 -21.03
CA GLY A 127 10.32 2.34 -21.54
C GLY A 127 11.57 3.12 -21.14
N GLY A 128 12.57 2.54 -20.45
CA GLY A 128 13.64 3.33 -19.84
C GLY A 128 15.03 2.68 -19.85
N ALA A 129 15.66 2.56 -21.02
CA ALA A 129 17.12 2.45 -21.09
C ALA A 129 17.72 3.86 -21.18
N PRO A 130 18.52 4.33 -20.20
CA PRO A 130 19.22 5.60 -20.32
C PRO A 130 20.29 5.49 -21.41
N GLU A 131 20.12 6.26 -22.48
CA GLU A 131 21.13 6.45 -23.52
C GLU A 131 22.39 7.03 -22.86
N ARG A 132 23.43 6.20 -22.71
CA ARG A 132 24.70 6.66 -22.12
C ARG A 132 25.29 7.75 -23.02
N PRO A 133 25.68 8.92 -22.49
CA PRO A 133 26.32 9.94 -23.29
C PRO A 133 27.65 9.39 -23.84
N ARG A 134 27.80 9.40 -25.16
CA ARG A 134 29.06 9.08 -25.84
C ARG A 134 30.14 10.03 -25.35
N GLN A 135 31.12 9.50 -24.60
CA GLN A 135 32.33 10.24 -24.23
C GLN A 135 33.09 10.61 -25.51
N GLY A 136 33.01 11.88 -25.89
CA GLY A 136 33.83 12.47 -26.94
C GLY A 136 35.31 12.43 -26.53
N HIS A 137 36.11 11.67 -27.29
CA HIS A 137 37.56 11.76 -27.26
C HIS A 137 38.00 13.17 -27.67
N LYS A 138 38.56 13.94 -26.74
CA LYS A 138 39.44 15.07 -27.11
C LYS A 138 40.80 14.49 -27.47
N ARG A 139 41.18 14.62 -28.74
CA ARG A 139 42.53 14.40 -29.23
C ARG A 139 43.47 15.46 -28.63
N ILE A 140 44.70 15.00 -28.39
CA ILE A 140 45.90 15.72 -27.92
C ILE A 140 46.22 16.88 -28.87
#